data_AF-A0A368GCQ9-F1
#
_entry.id   AF-A0A368GCQ9-F1
#
_cell.length_a   1.000
_cell.length_b   1.000
_cell.length_c   1.000
_cell.angle_alpha   90.00
_cell.angle_beta   90.00
_cell.angle_gamma   90.00
#
_symmetry.space_group_name_H-M   'P 1'
#
loop_
_entity.id
_entity.type
_entity.pdbx_description
1 polymer ?
#
loop_
_entity_poly.entity_id
_entity_poly.type
_entity_poly.pdbx_seq_one_letter_code
_entity_poly.pdbx_strand_id
1 'polypeptide(L)'
;MLLLLLLPLVAAMPFDLASELATQVTYDENFARNKMMPLAAAAYSSNPQQCLSTLYKNAQMKRLTSVVCDITLIDKCTGFTAVNHDDKAIIISFRGTDRNIQLIMEGDETLLKNNTKWAAGGVVSLYFSDGFKRVWMSGIKDDLATLQSQNPGYELWVPYAFRVTHSHDMVPHLPLENQEGYYHHKTEAYYKKGMAAGAHYYVCYDMGESTFCSDGNLADSSIKDHLHYFEKDVSEYGDNGCK
;
A
#
# COMPACT_ATOMS: atom_id res chain seq x y z
N MET A 1 39.14 42.86 25.24
CA MET A 1 39.41 41.56 24.58
C MET A 1 38.13 40.74 24.71
N LEU A 2 37.17 40.96 23.81
CA LEU A 2 35.85 40.33 23.85
C LEU A 2 35.83 39.27 22.74
N LEU A 3 35.77 38.00 23.13
CA LEU A 3 35.84 36.85 22.24
C LEU A 3 34.48 36.69 21.54
N LEU A 4 34.43 36.96 20.23
CA LEU A 4 33.30 36.62 19.36
C LEU A 4 33.30 35.11 19.12
N LEU A 5 32.38 34.39 19.75
CA LEU A 5 32.07 33.00 19.41
C LEU A 5 31.18 32.99 18.15
N LEU A 6 31.78 32.65 17.02
CA LEU A 6 31.06 32.24 15.80
C LEU A 6 30.46 30.85 16.04
N LEU A 7 29.15 30.78 16.27
CA LEU A 7 28.39 29.54 16.16
C LEU A 7 28.24 29.19 14.66
N PRO A 8 28.48 27.93 14.25
CA PRO A 8 28.25 27.51 12.88
C PRO A 8 26.74 27.48 12.63
N LEU A 9 26.29 28.21 11.62
CA LEU A 9 24.94 28.12 11.06
C LEU A 9 24.82 26.75 10.37
N VAL A 10 24.59 25.71 11.16
CA VAL A 10 24.08 24.44 10.63
C VAL A 10 22.64 24.74 10.25
N ALA A 11 22.40 24.94 8.95
CA ALA A 11 21.07 24.86 8.38
C ALA A 11 20.59 23.41 8.54
N ALA A 12 20.12 23.08 9.74
CA ALA A 12 19.23 21.95 9.93
C ALA A 12 18.03 22.27 9.05
N MET A 13 17.87 21.54 7.94
CA MET A 13 16.59 21.47 7.28
C MET A 13 15.58 21.08 8.37
N PRO A 14 14.57 21.93 8.66
CA PRO A 14 13.66 21.64 9.74
C PRO A 14 12.88 20.40 9.35
N PHE A 15 13.15 19.31 10.07
CA PHE A 15 12.27 18.16 10.15
C PHE A 15 10.83 18.58 10.52
N ASP A 16 10.68 19.80 11.05
CA ASP A 16 9.40 20.45 11.37
C ASP A 16 8.51 20.70 10.15
N LEU A 17 9.02 20.87 8.92
CA LEU A 17 8.15 21.04 7.76
C LEU A 17 7.38 19.76 7.40
N ALA A 18 7.97 18.59 7.62
CA ALA A 18 7.29 17.31 7.43
C ALA A 18 6.26 17.03 8.54
N SER A 19 6.46 17.61 9.73
CA SER A 19 5.52 17.54 10.86
C SER A 19 4.36 18.52 10.73
N GLU A 20 4.57 19.72 10.16
CA GLU A 20 3.50 20.70 9.89
C GLU A 20 2.67 20.36 8.65
N LEU A 21 3.20 19.56 7.72
CA LEU A 21 2.46 19.04 6.56
C LEU A 21 1.68 17.74 6.86
N ALA A 22 1.67 17.27 8.11
CA ALA A 22 0.69 16.29 8.57
C ALA A 22 -0.67 16.98 8.77
N THR A 23 -1.21 17.52 7.67
CA THR A 23 -2.64 17.83 7.59
C THR A 23 -3.40 16.57 8.02
N GLN A 24 -4.50 16.73 8.77
CA GLN A 24 -5.42 15.62 9.04
C GLN A 24 -6.00 15.18 7.71
N VAL A 25 -5.31 14.28 7.02
CA VAL A 25 -5.74 13.74 5.74
C VAL A 25 -7.04 13.04 6.02
N THR A 26 -8.08 13.43 5.30
CA THR A 26 -9.38 12.83 5.41
C THR A 26 -9.51 11.77 4.32
N TYR A 27 -10.15 10.66 4.64
CA TYR A 27 -10.40 9.61 3.66
C TYR A 27 -11.28 10.17 2.53
N ASP A 28 -10.77 10.11 1.30
CA ASP A 28 -11.49 10.47 0.09
C ASP A 28 -11.88 9.18 -0.66
N GLU A 29 -13.17 8.82 -0.59
CA GLU A 29 -13.71 7.66 -1.29
C GLU A 29 -13.49 7.77 -2.80
N ASN A 30 -13.64 8.94 -3.41
CA ASN A 30 -13.47 9.09 -4.86
C ASN A 30 -12.03 8.83 -5.27
N PHE A 31 -11.07 9.30 -4.48
CA PHE A 31 -9.66 9.01 -4.68
C PHE A 31 -9.35 7.51 -4.50
N ALA A 32 -9.86 6.89 -3.43
CA ALA A 32 -9.68 5.47 -3.17
C ALA A 32 -10.29 4.58 -4.26
N ARG A 33 -11.55 4.84 -4.62
CA ARG A 33 -12.33 4.09 -5.61
C ARG A 33 -11.82 4.25 -7.03
N ASN A 34 -11.53 5.48 -7.45
CA ASN A 34 -11.29 5.78 -8.87
C ASN A 34 -9.81 5.91 -9.23
N LYS A 35 -8.91 6.03 -8.24
CA LYS A 35 -7.45 6.12 -8.48
C LYS A 35 -6.69 4.99 -7.82
N MET A 36 -6.77 4.85 -6.49
CA MET A 36 -5.94 3.88 -5.77
C MET A 36 -6.31 2.43 -6.08
N MET A 37 -7.59 2.05 -6.01
CA MET A 37 -8.00 0.66 -6.29
C MET A 37 -7.67 0.24 -7.73
N PRO A 38 -7.97 1.02 -8.78
CA PRO A 38 -7.57 0.65 -10.14
C PRO A 38 -6.06 0.53 -10.34
N LEU A 39 -5.26 1.35 -9.66
CA LEU A 39 -3.79 1.25 -9.70
C LEU A 39 -3.26 0.03 -8.94
N ALA A 40 -3.91 -0.38 -7.85
CA ALA A 40 -3.62 -1.64 -7.17
C ALA A 40 -3.99 -2.85 -8.06
N ALA A 41 -5.18 -2.83 -8.67
CA ALA A 41 -5.63 -3.83 -9.64
C ALA A 41 -4.66 -3.95 -10.83
N ALA A 42 -4.17 -2.83 -11.36
CA ALA A 42 -3.23 -2.83 -12.48
C ALA A 42 -1.94 -3.62 -12.22
N ALA A 43 -1.54 -3.83 -10.97
CA ALA A 43 -0.34 -4.61 -10.63
C ALA A 43 -0.52 -6.12 -10.83
N TYR A 44 -1.76 -6.60 -10.94
CA TYR A 44 -2.06 -8.00 -11.30
C TYR A 44 -1.80 -8.28 -12.78
N SER A 45 -1.99 -7.26 -13.64
CA SER A 45 -1.79 -7.36 -15.08
C SER A 45 -0.33 -7.55 -15.47
N SER A 46 -0.10 -8.36 -16.50
CA SER A 46 1.20 -8.40 -17.20
C SER A 46 1.50 -7.15 -18.02
N ASN A 47 0.51 -6.29 -18.25
CA ASN A 47 0.66 -5.01 -18.96
C ASN A 47 -0.09 -3.86 -18.25
N PRO A 48 0.42 -3.35 -17.12
CA PRO A 48 -0.19 -2.24 -16.40
C PRO A 48 -0.45 -0.97 -17.24
N GLN A 49 0.29 -0.75 -18.35
CA GLN A 49 0.07 0.39 -19.24
C GLN A 49 -1.36 0.38 -19.83
N GLN A 50 -1.97 -0.79 -20.02
CA GLN A 50 -3.34 -0.87 -20.51
C GLN A 50 -4.32 -0.21 -19.53
N CYS A 51 -4.22 -0.55 -18.24
CA CYS A 51 -4.97 0.13 -17.18
C CYS A 51 -4.68 1.64 -17.15
N LEU A 52 -3.40 2.05 -17.17
CA LEU A 52 -3.02 3.47 -17.15
C LEU A 52 -3.63 4.25 -18.31
N SER A 53 -3.67 3.65 -19.50
CA SER A 53 -4.23 4.28 -20.72
C SER A 53 -5.76 4.35 -20.69
N THR A 54 -6.43 3.44 -19.97
CA THR A 54 -7.88 3.50 -19.73
C THR A 54 -8.21 4.60 -18.72
N LEU A 55 -7.41 4.74 -17.66
CA LEU A 55 -7.70 5.63 -16.53
C LEU A 55 -7.30 7.09 -16.78
N TYR A 56 -6.21 7.32 -17.51
CA TYR A 56 -5.58 8.63 -17.65
C TYR A 56 -5.23 8.93 -19.10
N LYS A 57 -5.16 10.23 -19.44
CA LYS A 57 -4.74 10.66 -20.78
C LYS A 57 -3.23 10.71 -20.88
N ASN A 58 -2.55 11.10 -19.79
CA ASN A 58 -1.12 11.34 -19.78
C ASN A 58 -0.41 10.55 -18.66
N ALA A 59 -0.61 9.23 -18.65
CA ALA A 59 0.09 8.32 -17.76
C ALA A 59 0.97 7.32 -18.52
N GLN A 60 2.18 7.11 -18.01
CA GLN A 60 3.17 6.22 -18.61
C GLN A 60 3.80 5.32 -17.55
N MET A 61 3.71 4.02 -17.75
CA MET A 61 4.48 3.00 -17.03
C MET A 61 5.96 3.17 -17.36
N LYS A 62 6.79 3.14 -16.33
CA LYS A 62 8.23 3.35 -16.45
C LYS A 62 8.99 2.06 -16.20
N ARG A 63 8.54 1.26 -15.23
CA ARG A 63 9.11 -0.04 -14.93
C ARG A 63 8.02 -1.01 -14.50
N LEU A 64 8.19 -2.25 -14.93
CA LEU A 64 7.53 -3.43 -14.38
C LEU A 64 8.62 -4.39 -13.91
N THR A 65 8.62 -4.74 -12.63
CA THR A 65 9.56 -5.68 -12.01
C THR A 65 8.78 -6.89 -11.53
N SER A 66 9.21 -8.08 -11.93
CA SER A 66 8.65 -9.35 -11.44
C SER A 66 9.79 -10.29 -11.08
N VAL A 67 9.87 -10.70 -9.83
CA VAL A 67 10.97 -11.50 -9.28
C VAL A 67 10.45 -12.65 -8.44
N VAL A 68 11.17 -13.77 -8.44
CA VAL A 68 10.87 -14.89 -7.52
C VAL A 68 11.17 -14.43 -6.11
N CYS A 69 10.16 -14.48 -5.25
CA CYS A 69 10.25 -13.94 -3.90
C CYS A 69 9.76 -14.86 -2.80
N ASP A 70 9.10 -15.96 -3.13
CA ASP A 70 8.61 -16.92 -2.15
C ASP A 70 9.52 -18.15 -2.01
N ILE A 71 9.40 -18.80 -0.85
CA ILE A 71 10.12 -20.00 -0.43
C ILE A 71 9.83 -21.19 -1.37
N THR A 72 8.64 -21.19 -1.99
CA THR A 72 8.23 -22.24 -2.95
C THR A 72 8.89 -22.12 -4.32
N LEU A 73 9.67 -21.06 -4.59
CA LEU A 73 10.34 -20.76 -5.88
C LEU A 73 9.40 -20.60 -7.10
N ILE A 74 8.08 -20.67 -6.90
CA ILE A 74 7.07 -20.56 -7.95
C ILE A 74 6.44 -19.17 -7.94
N ASP A 75 6.20 -18.63 -6.74
CA ASP A 75 5.50 -17.36 -6.61
C ASP A 75 6.42 -16.15 -6.88
N LYS A 76 5.89 -15.25 -7.70
CA LYS A 76 6.55 -14.00 -8.10
C LYS A 76 5.95 -12.83 -7.36
N CYS A 77 6.80 -11.95 -6.86
CA CYS A 77 6.40 -10.64 -6.40
C CYS A 77 6.57 -9.68 -7.56
N THR A 78 5.50 -8.94 -7.84
CA THR A 78 5.44 -8.00 -8.96
C THR A 78 5.17 -6.61 -8.42
N GLY A 79 5.85 -5.62 -8.98
CA GLY A 79 5.55 -4.21 -8.74
C GLY A 79 5.87 -3.38 -9.97
N PHE A 80 5.21 -2.24 -10.10
CA PHE A 80 5.44 -1.31 -11.20
C PHE A 80 5.53 0.13 -10.70
N THR A 81 6.20 0.96 -11.49
CA THR A 81 6.23 2.40 -11.35
C THR A 81 5.63 3.06 -12.58
N ALA A 82 4.99 4.19 -12.38
CA ALA A 82 4.47 5.02 -13.46
C ALA A 82 4.53 6.50 -13.08
N VAL A 83 4.41 7.35 -14.09
CA VAL A 83 4.18 8.78 -13.90
C VAL A 83 2.84 9.14 -14.53
N ASN A 84 2.04 9.93 -13.83
CA ASN A 84 0.81 10.52 -14.33
C ASN A 84 0.97 12.04 -14.32
N HIS A 85 1.10 12.63 -15.51
CA HIS A 85 1.30 14.06 -15.67
C HIS A 85 -0.01 14.85 -15.51
N ASP A 86 -1.18 14.23 -15.70
CA ASP A 86 -2.47 14.90 -15.51
C ASP A 86 -2.66 15.31 -14.04
N ASP A 87 -2.27 14.42 -13.12
CA ASP A 87 -2.35 14.64 -11.67
C ASP A 87 -1.04 15.10 -11.03
N LYS A 88 0.03 15.26 -11.81
CA LYS A 88 1.39 15.47 -11.30
C LYS A 88 1.77 14.45 -10.22
N ALA A 89 1.60 13.17 -10.54
CA ALA A 89 1.80 12.08 -9.59
C ALA A 89 2.84 11.06 -10.06
N ILE A 90 3.61 10.54 -9.11
CA ILE A 90 4.46 9.37 -9.26
C ILE A 90 3.73 8.20 -8.58
N ILE A 91 3.54 7.13 -9.34
CA ILE A 91 2.80 5.95 -8.92
C ILE A 91 3.79 4.82 -8.68
N ILE A 92 3.59 4.13 -7.56
CA ILE A 92 4.20 2.84 -7.28
C ILE A 92 3.09 1.90 -6.82
N SER A 93 3.06 0.69 -7.36
CA SER A 93 2.05 -0.30 -7.03
C SER A 93 2.67 -1.68 -6.99
N PHE A 94 2.23 -2.48 -6.02
CA PHE A 94 2.70 -3.84 -5.80
C PHE A 94 1.50 -4.79 -5.89
N ARG A 95 1.73 -5.94 -6.52
CA ARG A 95 0.73 -7.00 -6.64
C ARG A 95 0.60 -7.75 -5.32
N GLY A 96 -0.63 -8.05 -4.92
CA GLY A 96 -0.92 -9.01 -3.85
C GLY A 96 -0.79 -10.47 -4.30
N THR A 97 -1.28 -11.38 -3.46
CA THR A 97 -1.28 -12.83 -3.74
C THR A 97 -2.44 -13.18 -4.68
N ASP A 98 -2.16 -13.93 -5.76
CA ASP A 98 -3.13 -14.22 -6.83
C ASP A 98 -3.75 -15.63 -6.77
N ARG A 99 -3.06 -16.62 -6.20
CA ARG A 99 -3.46 -18.04 -6.30
C ARG A 99 -3.57 -18.77 -4.96
N ASN A 100 -2.96 -18.23 -3.93
CA ASN A 100 -2.54 -18.99 -2.76
C ASN A 100 -2.93 -18.32 -1.44
N ILE A 101 -4.06 -17.61 -1.37
CA ILE A 101 -4.49 -16.99 -0.10
C ILE A 101 -4.61 -18.02 1.03
N GLN A 102 -4.97 -19.25 0.67
CA GLN A 102 -4.96 -20.40 1.57
C GLN A 102 -3.56 -20.74 2.13
N LEU A 103 -2.47 -20.53 1.37
CA LEU A 103 -1.10 -20.74 1.89
C LEU A 103 -0.73 -19.71 2.94
N ILE A 104 -1.24 -18.48 2.84
CA ILE A 104 -1.08 -17.48 3.91
C ILE A 104 -1.88 -17.94 5.13
N MET A 105 -3.12 -18.39 4.96
CA MET A 105 -3.95 -18.89 6.08
C MET A 105 -3.36 -20.12 6.78
N GLU A 106 -2.87 -21.10 6.01
CA GLU A 106 -2.30 -22.35 6.55
C GLU A 106 -0.87 -22.14 7.07
N GLY A 107 -0.16 -21.14 6.55
CA GLY A 107 1.22 -20.81 6.91
C GLY A 107 1.36 -19.63 7.87
N ASP A 108 0.26 -19.03 8.33
CA ASP A 108 0.23 -17.77 9.07
C ASP A 108 1.17 -17.79 10.30
N GLU A 109 1.02 -18.79 11.17
CA GLU A 109 1.87 -18.95 12.36
C GLU A 109 3.35 -19.20 12.03
N THR A 110 3.66 -19.87 10.93
CA THR A 110 5.06 -20.20 10.55
C THR A 110 5.74 -19.10 9.76
N LEU A 111 5.01 -18.39 8.89
CA LEU A 111 5.52 -17.32 8.05
C LEU A 111 5.59 -15.98 8.80
N LEU A 112 4.63 -15.69 9.68
CA LEU A 112 4.51 -14.39 10.33
C LEU A 112 5.19 -14.30 11.69
N LYS A 113 5.61 -15.42 12.29
CA LYS A 113 6.33 -15.45 13.57
C LYS A 113 7.72 -14.81 13.53
N ASN A 114 8.42 -14.96 12.41
CA ASN A 114 9.76 -14.40 12.28
C ASN A 114 9.68 -12.91 11.91
N ASN A 115 10.41 -12.08 12.66
CA ASN A 115 10.49 -10.64 12.43
C ASN A 115 11.93 -10.18 12.16
N THR A 116 12.06 -8.98 11.60
CA THR A 116 13.34 -8.34 11.33
C THR A 116 13.26 -6.84 11.57
N LYS A 117 14.39 -6.21 11.88
CA LYS A 117 14.45 -4.76 12.10
C LYS A 117 14.16 -4.01 10.81
N TRP A 118 13.36 -2.96 10.90
CA TRP A 118 13.04 -2.10 9.77
C TRP A 118 13.86 -0.81 9.77
N ALA A 119 14.20 -0.31 8.57
CA ALA A 119 15.07 0.85 8.41
C ALA A 119 14.46 2.14 9.01
N ALA A 120 13.13 2.26 9.02
CA ALA A 120 12.41 3.39 9.62
C ALA A 120 12.15 3.22 11.13
N GLY A 121 12.69 2.17 11.76
CA GLY A 121 12.44 1.82 13.15
C GLY A 121 11.39 0.71 13.33
N GLY A 122 11.38 0.11 14.51
CA GLY A 122 10.52 -1.03 14.83
C GLY A 122 10.97 -2.36 14.19
N VAL A 123 10.05 -3.31 14.17
CA VAL A 123 10.21 -4.63 13.54
C VAL A 123 9.05 -4.90 12.61
N VAL A 124 9.29 -5.67 11.55
CA VAL A 124 8.28 -6.11 10.59
C VAL A 124 8.42 -7.61 10.34
N SER A 125 7.39 -8.24 9.79
CA SER A 125 7.46 -9.62 9.30
C SER A 125 8.69 -9.81 8.40
N LEU A 126 9.48 -10.85 8.68
CA LEU A 126 10.60 -11.23 7.84
C LEU A 126 10.11 -11.60 6.43
N TYR A 127 9.01 -12.34 6.33
CA TYR A 127 8.41 -12.76 5.07
C TYR A 127 8.07 -11.56 4.18
N PHE A 128 7.28 -10.61 4.69
CA PHE A 128 6.92 -9.41 3.92
C PHE A 128 8.12 -8.49 3.66
N SER A 129 9.06 -8.37 4.61
CA SER A 129 10.31 -7.63 4.41
C SER A 129 11.12 -8.18 3.24
N ASP A 130 11.30 -9.49 3.18
CA ASP A 130 12.11 -10.13 2.16
C ASP A 130 11.43 -10.06 0.78
N GLY A 131 10.12 -10.31 0.73
CA GLY A 131 9.33 -10.14 -0.49
C GLY A 131 9.43 -8.71 -1.04
N PHE A 132 9.19 -7.71 -0.20
CA PHE A 132 9.34 -6.30 -0.56
C PHE A 132 10.76 -5.98 -1.03
N LYS A 133 11.78 -6.32 -0.24
CA LYS A 133 13.18 -5.99 -0.55
C LYS A 133 13.62 -6.59 -1.88
N ARG A 134 13.18 -7.79 -2.24
CA ARG A 134 13.49 -8.40 -3.54
C ARG A 134 12.97 -7.58 -4.70
N VAL A 135 11.71 -7.15 -4.67
CA VAL A 135 11.13 -6.29 -5.71
C VAL A 135 11.78 -4.90 -5.69
N TRP A 136 11.88 -4.32 -4.50
CA TRP A 136 12.41 -2.98 -4.27
C TRP A 136 13.83 -2.81 -4.81
N MET A 137 14.72 -3.74 -4.45
CA MET A 137 16.12 -3.72 -4.84
C MET A 137 16.33 -4.20 -6.29
N SER A 138 15.34 -4.81 -6.93
CA SER A 138 15.37 -5.19 -8.35
C SER A 138 14.95 -4.05 -9.28
N GLY A 139 15.36 -2.83 -8.93
CA GLY A 139 15.26 -1.64 -9.76
C GLY A 139 14.11 -0.69 -9.45
N ILE A 140 13.10 -1.08 -8.67
CA ILE A 140 12.01 -0.15 -8.28
C ILE A 140 12.55 1.03 -7.47
N LYS A 141 13.50 0.79 -6.54
CA LYS A 141 14.15 1.84 -5.75
C LYS A 141 14.81 2.91 -6.63
N ASP A 142 15.62 2.47 -7.59
CA ASP A 142 16.40 3.36 -8.45
C ASP A 142 15.51 4.10 -9.46
N ASP A 143 14.47 3.41 -9.95
CA ASP A 143 13.46 4.00 -10.83
C ASP A 143 12.66 5.09 -10.12
N LEU A 144 12.24 4.84 -8.88
CA LEU A 144 11.52 5.83 -8.09
C LEU A 144 12.38 7.08 -7.82
N ALA A 145 13.65 6.89 -7.43
CA ALA A 145 14.58 8.00 -7.25
C ALA A 145 14.77 8.81 -8.54
N THR A 146 14.88 8.12 -9.68
CA THR A 146 14.95 8.75 -11.00
C THR A 146 13.69 9.57 -11.29
N LEU A 147 12.50 8.99 -11.09
CA LEU A 147 11.23 9.68 -11.34
C LEU A 147 11.05 10.91 -10.45
N GLN A 148 11.41 10.82 -9.17
CA GLN A 148 11.37 11.96 -8.25
C GLN A 148 12.31 13.09 -8.70
N SER A 149 13.52 12.76 -9.17
CA SER A 149 14.45 13.77 -9.69
C SER A 149 14.00 14.41 -11.00
N GLN A 150 13.36 13.64 -11.89
CA GLN A 150 12.92 14.10 -13.21
C GLN A 150 11.60 14.89 -13.16
N ASN A 151 10.79 14.69 -12.11
CA ASN A 151 9.48 15.30 -11.98
C ASN A 151 9.39 16.09 -10.66
N PRO A 152 10.18 17.18 -10.49
CA PRO A 152 10.13 17.97 -9.28
C PRO A 152 8.72 18.56 -9.07
N GLY A 153 8.23 18.47 -7.83
CA GLY A 153 6.89 18.93 -7.46
C GLY A 153 5.76 17.94 -7.78
N TYR A 154 6.09 16.71 -8.23
CA TYR A 154 5.10 15.65 -8.35
C TYR A 154 4.93 14.95 -7.01
N GLU A 155 3.69 14.58 -6.70
CA GLU A 155 3.38 13.84 -5.48
C GLU A 155 3.66 12.35 -5.66
N LEU A 156 4.39 11.75 -4.73
CA LEU A 156 4.40 10.29 -4.61
C LEU A 156 3.12 9.88 -3.88
N TRP A 157 2.27 9.05 -4.46
CA TRP A 157 1.04 8.57 -3.80
C TRP A 157 1.31 7.39 -2.85
N VAL A 158 2.19 7.61 -1.86
CA VAL A 158 2.55 6.67 -0.78
C VAL A 158 2.44 7.26 0.65
N PRO A 159 2.73 8.55 0.92
CA PRO A 159 2.75 9.09 2.27
C PRO A 159 1.34 9.38 2.86
N TYR A 160 0.29 8.78 2.31
CA TYR A 160 -1.09 8.84 2.80
C TYR A 160 -1.63 7.42 3.04
N ALA A 161 -1.14 6.75 4.08
CA ALA A 161 -1.45 5.34 4.33
C ALA A 161 -2.81 5.16 5.04
N PHE A 162 -3.88 5.00 4.27
CA PHE A 162 -5.16 4.45 4.73
C PHE A 162 -5.23 2.98 4.34
N ARG A 163 -5.75 2.15 5.24
CA ARG A 163 -6.23 0.81 4.90
C ARG A 163 -7.70 0.94 4.55
N VAL A 164 -8.12 0.36 3.43
CA VAL A 164 -9.54 0.19 3.12
C VAL A 164 -9.85 -1.28 3.36
N THR A 165 -10.86 -1.58 4.16
CA THR A 165 -11.28 -2.96 4.48
C THR A 165 -12.74 -3.18 4.13
N HIS A 166 -13.06 -4.39 3.70
CA HIS A 166 -14.37 -4.75 3.19
C HIS A 166 -15.03 -5.84 4.03
N SER A 167 -16.18 -5.54 4.63
CA SER A 167 -17.11 -6.48 5.25
C SER A 167 -16.42 -7.45 6.22
N HIS A 168 -16.18 -8.71 5.81
CA HIS A 168 -15.55 -9.75 6.61
C HIS A 168 -14.28 -10.30 5.92
N ASP A 169 -13.55 -9.42 5.23
CA ASP A 169 -12.22 -9.70 4.67
C ASP A 169 -11.31 -10.23 5.78
N MET A 170 -10.88 -11.47 5.63
CA MET A 170 -10.07 -12.16 6.64
C MET A 170 -8.63 -11.63 6.73
N VAL A 171 -8.07 -11.07 5.66
CA VAL A 171 -6.62 -10.85 5.55
C VAL A 171 -6.10 -9.78 6.51
N PRO A 172 -6.79 -8.65 6.73
CA PRO A 172 -6.41 -7.70 7.78
C PRO A 172 -6.35 -8.34 9.17
N HIS A 173 -7.12 -9.39 9.44
CA HIS A 173 -7.19 -10.03 10.76
C HIS A 173 -6.21 -11.19 10.94
N LEU A 174 -5.21 -11.30 10.04
CA LEU A 174 -4.11 -12.27 10.12
C LEU A 174 -2.74 -11.57 10.29
N PRO A 175 -1.91 -11.99 11.26
CA PRO A 175 -2.21 -13.02 12.25
C PRO A 175 -3.24 -12.51 13.27
N LEU A 176 -3.91 -13.42 13.98
CA LEU A 176 -4.98 -13.02 14.91
C LEU A 176 -4.46 -12.01 15.94
N GLU A 177 -5.34 -11.11 16.36
CA GLU A 177 -4.98 -10.09 17.35
C GLU A 177 -4.35 -10.73 18.59
N ASN A 178 -3.25 -10.13 19.08
CA ASN A 178 -2.42 -10.64 20.17
C ASN A 178 -1.59 -11.90 19.86
N GLN A 179 -1.63 -12.40 18.62
CA GLN A 179 -0.64 -13.36 18.11
C GLN A 179 0.51 -12.60 17.44
N GLU A 180 1.74 -13.02 17.72
CA GLU A 180 2.98 -12.51 17.09
C GLU A 180 3.27 -11.00 17.23
N GLY A 181 2.40 -10.24 17.92
CA GLY A 181 2.62 -8.83 18.28
C GLY A 181 2.46 -7.83 17.12
N TYR A 182 1.69 -8.19 16.09
CA TYR A 182 1.38 -7.29 14.98
C TYR A 182 0.37 -6.23 15.41
N TYR A 183 0.57 -5.02 14.85
CA TYR A 183 -0.35 -3.91 15.00
C TYR A 183 -0.48 -3.20 13.67
N HIS A 184 -1.72 -2.88 13.31
CA HIS A 184 -2.07 -2.06 12.19
C HIS A 184 -1.57 -0.64 12.34
N HIS A 185 -1.27 -0.03 11.20
CA HIS A 185 -1.13 1.42 11.14
C HIS A 185 -2.47 2.10 11.43
N LYS A 186 -2.37 3.37 11.80
CA LYS A 186 -3.35 4.14 12.55
C LYS A 186 -4.73 4.36 11.93
N THR A 187 -4.91 4.25 10.61
CA THR A 187 -6.13 4.73 9.97
C THR A 187 -6.74 3.71 9.01
N GLU A 188 -8.02 3.44 9.23
CA GLU A 188 -8.82 2.48 8.47
C GLU A 188 -10.13 3.10 7.98
N ALA A 189 -10.49 2.85 6.72
CA ALA A 189 -11.81 3.10 6.16
C ALA A 189 -12.51 1.75 5.93
N TYR A 190 -13.55 1.48 6.71
CA TYR A 190 -14.22 0.19 6.80
C TYR A 190 -15.62 0.19 6.17
N TYR A 191 -15.83 -0.69 5.20
CA TYR A 191 -17.10 -0.86 4.47
C TYR A 191 -17.85 -2.10 4.94
N LYS A 192 -18.70 -1.96 5.96
CA LYS A 192 -19.38 -3.09 6.61
C LYS A 192 -20.38 -3.86 5.75
N LYS A 193 -21.17 -3.18 4.92
CA LYS A 193 -22.33 -3.77 4.22
C LYS A 193 -22.12 -3.96 2.71
N GLY A 194 -20.97 -3.55 2.18
CA GLY A 194 -20.67 -3.54 0.75
C GLY A 194 -20.02 -2.23 0.31
N MET A 195 -19.55 -2.18 -0.94
CA MET A 195 -18.73 -1.08 -1.47
C MET A 195 -19.31 -0.46 -2.76
N ALA A 196 -20.60 -0.62 -3.03
CA ALA A 196 -21.27 0.10 -4.11
C ALA A 196 -21.11 1.63 -3.97
N ALA A 197 -21.26 2.37 -5.06
CA ALA A 197 -21.18 3.83 -5.01
C ALA A 197 -22.22 4.39 -4.03
N GLY A 198 -21.78 5.22 -3.08
CA GLY A 198 -22.63 5.76 -2.02
C GLY A 198 -22.91 4.79 -0.86
N ALA A 199 -22.25 3.63 -0.83
CA ALA A 199 -22.30 2.74 0.33
C ALA A 199 -21.73 3.42 1.58
N HIS A 200 -22.34 3.15 2.72
CA HIS A 200 -21.89 3.70 3.99
C HIS A 200 -20.58 3.04 4.44
N TYR A 201 -19.62 3.85 4.88
CA TYR A 201 -18.36 3.43 5.48
C TYR A 201 -18.11 4.13 6.82
N TYR A 202 -17.27 3.54 7.64
CA TYR A 202 -16.75 4.13 8.88
C TYR A 202 -15.27 4.46 8.68
N VAL A 203 -14.79 5.53 9.30
CA VAL A 203 -13.36 5.85 9.30
C VAL A 203 -12.86 5.93 10.72
N CYS A 204 -11.95 5.03 11.06
CA CYS A 204 -11.26 5.01 12.35
C CYS A 204 -9.94 5.73 12.19
N TYR A 205 -9.94 7.03 12.53
CA TYR A 205 -8.75 7.87 12.51
C TYR A 205 -7.92 7.68 13.77
N ASP A 206 -6.62 7.45 13.61
CA ASP A 206 -5.67 7.29 14.72
C ASP A 206 -6.06 6.17 15.71
N MET A 207 -6.75 5.14 15.21
CA MET A 207 -7.24 3.98 15.96
C MET A 207 -7.02 2.72 15.12
N GLY A 208 -5.79 2.17 15.15
CA GLY A 208 -5.37 1.06 14.27
C GLY A 208 -6.12 -0.26 14.49
N GLU A 209 -6.46 -0.57 15.75
CA GLU A 209 -7.18 -1.79 16.17
C GLU A 209 -8.59 -1.43 16.73
N SER A 210 -9.40 -0.73 15.95
CA SER A 210 -10.65 -0.15 16.46
C SER A 210 -11.83 -1.09 16.30
N THR A 211 -12.49 -1.43 17.41
CA THR A 211 -13.78 -2.16 17.39
C THR A 211 -14.95 -1.35 16.79
N PHE A 212 -14.75 -0.07 16.45
CA PHE A 212 -15.70 0.70 15.65
C PHE A 212 -15.58 0.43 14.15
N CYS A 213 -14.45 -0.14 13.71
CA CYS A 213 -14.20 -0.56 12.34
C CYS A 213 -14.18 -2.10 12.24
N SER A 214 -13.23 -2.66 11.49
CA SER A 214 -13.27 -4.08 11.12
C SER A 214 -13.11 -5.01 12.33
N ASP A 215 -12.32 -4.62 13.35
CA ASP A 215 -12.15 -5.43 14.58
C ASP A 215 -13.41 -5.52 15.45
N GLY A 216 -14.48 -4.79 15.08
CA GLY A 216 -15.79 -4.94 15.69
C GLY A 216 -16.56 -6.17 15.21
N ASN A 217 -16.04 -6.88 14.20
CA ASN A 217 -16.64 -8.10 13.70
C ASN A 217 -16.41 -9.28 14.66
N LEU A 218 -17.36 -10.21 14.68
CA LEU A 218 -17.26 -11.40 15.54
C LEU A 218 -16.38 -12.49 14.92
N ALA A 219 -16.30 -12.52 13.59
CA ALA A 219 -15.48 -13.47 12.83
C ALA A 219 -15.30 -12.96 11.38
N ASP A 220 -14.07 -13.00 10.89
CA ASP A 220 -13.70 -12.56 9.55
C ASP A 220 -13.08 -13.73 8.77
N SER A 221 -13.84 -14.24 7.80
CA SER A 221 -13.47 -15.47 7.08
C SER A 221 -13.80 -15.42 5.59
N SER A 222 -14.04 -14.24 5.02
CA SER A 222 -14.48 -14.10 3.63
C SER A 222 -13.32 -13.79 2.69
N ILE A 223 -12.85 -14.82 1.96
CA ILE A 223 -11.95 -14.64 0.82
C ILE A 223 -12.63 -13.81 -0.28
N LYS A 224 -13.96 -13.93 -0.43
CA LYS A 224 -14.69 -13.15 -1.42
C LYS A 224 -14.58 -11.65 -1.14
N ASP A 225 -14.74 -11.26 0.12
CA ASP A 225 -14.67 -9.84 0.51
C ASP A 225 -13.25 -9.29 0.32
N HIS A 226 -12.22 -10.15 0.49
CA HIS A 226 -10.83 -9.82 0.17
C HIS A 226 -10.59 -9.57 -1.33
N LEU A 227 -11.18 -10.38 -2.20
CA LEU A 227 -10.94 -10.30 -3.64
C LEU A 227 -11.78 -9.21 -4.34
N HIS A 228 -12.84 -8.72 -3.69
CA HIS A 228 -13.81 -7.82 -4.30
C HIS A 228 -13.84 -6.47 -3.60
N TYR A 229 -13.40 -5.42 -4.29
CA TYR A 229 -13.42 -4.05 -3.78
C TYR A 229 -14.16 -3.13 -4.77
N PHE A 230 -15.04 -2.27 -4.24
CA PHE A 230 -15.79 -1.30 -5.05
C PHE A 230 -16.54 -1.91 -6.25
N GLU A 231 -17.18 -3.06 -6.04
CA GLU A 231 -17.93 -3.83 -7.06
C GLU A 231 -17.04 -4.41 -8.18
N LYS A 232 -15.74 -4.56 -7.94
CA LYS A 232 -14.78 -5.15 -8.88
C LYS A 232 -14.04 -6.32 -8.23
N ASP A 233 -13.92 -7.45 -8.93
CA ASP A 233 -12.86 -8.42 -8.63
C ASP A 233 -11.53 -7.74 -8.99
N VAL A 234 -10.67 -7.55 -8.00
CA VAL A 234 -9.47 -6.70 -8.13
C VAL A 234 -8.51 -7.27 -9.18
N SER A 235 -8.34 -8.59 -9.21
CA SER A 235 -7.40 -9.25 -10.11
C SER A 235 -7.92 -9.26 -11.54
N GLU A 236 -9.17 -9.67 -11.75
CA GLU A 236 -9.81 -9.73 -13.05
C GLU A 236 -9.95 -8.33 -13.67
N TYR A 237 -10.32 -7.33 -12.86
CA TYR A 237 -10.42 -5.94 -13.31
C TYR A 237 -9.07 -5.40 -13.81
N GLY A 238 -7.99 -5.72 -13.10
CA GLY A 238 -6.63 -5.38 -13.49
C GLY A 238 -6.20 -6.05 -14.80
N ASP A 239 -6.40 -7.37 -14.90
CA ASP A 239 -6.04 -8.16 -16.08
C ASP A 239 -6.80 -7.72 -17.34
N ASN A 240 -8.05 -7.27 -17.19
CA ASN A 240 -8.87 -6.73 -18.27
C ASN A 240 -8.53 -5.28 -18.65
N GLY A 241 -7.47 -4.70 -18.06
CA GLY A 241 -7.01 -3.35 -18.37
C GLY A 241 -7.90 -2.26 -17.78
N CYS A 242 -8.46 -2.51 -16.59
CA CYS A 242 -9.27 -1.58 -15.81
C CYS A 242 -10.54 -1.12 -16.54
N LYS A 243 -11.30 -2.08 -17.09
CA LYS A 243 -12.57 -1.87 -17.81
C LYS A 243 -13.76 -2.49 -17.08
#